data_AF-A0A059EX45-F1
#
_entry.id   AF-A0A059EX45-F1
#
_cell.length_a   1.000
_cell.length_b   1.000
_cell.length_c   1.000
_cell.angle_alpha   90.00
_cell.angle_beta   90.00
_cell.angle_gamma   90.00
#
_symmetry.space_group_name_H-M   'P 1'
#
loop_
_entity.id
_entity.type
_entity.pdbx_description
1 polymer ?
#
loop_
_entity_poly.entity_id
_entity_poly.type
_entity_poly.pdbx_seq_one_letter_code
_entity_poly.pdbx_strand_id
1 'polypeptide(L)'
;KEALIYATKTQVKYLFKESGLLKSIENAFLLEIRNNFIFYLKDDIINKSEIQMHELNFTISLVENNEEKIKSIIEKGELLGLSPVDKLIKYNKGELALEFITDLSYKFKLALSAKKYEDCLEYCTKLNEKEYYTQLCNVSIQECEVEVAEKCLVYLKEYKRLLMLLVCSKNVDKINNYIDLFDPNTKILALLILNDKDAFLSNFFGKNVSCDELIE
;
A
#
# COMPACT_ATOMS: atom_id res chain seq x y z
N LYS A 1 -10.38 1.06 -30.67
CA LYS A 1 -11.12 1.32 -29.40
C LYS A 1 -11.04 2.81 -29.14
N GLU A 2 -12.18 3.46 -28.99
CA GLU A 2 -12.29 4.91 -29.11
C GLU A 2 -12.31 5.55 -27.72
N ALA A 3 -11.33 6.40 -27.44
CA ALA A 3 -11.39 7.33 -26.32
C ALA A 3 -12.09 8.61 -26.81
N LEU A 4 -13.11 9.07 -26.10
CA LEU A 4 -13.81 10.31 -26.42
C LEU A 4 -13.01 11.48 -25.86
N ILE A 5 -12.58 12.41 -26.71
CA ILE A 5 -11.92 13.65 -26.27
C ILE A 5 -12.92 14.79 -26.37
N TYR A 6 -13.06 15.56 -25.30
CA TYR A 6 -14.05 16.63 -25.20
C TYR A 6 -13.45 17.84 -24.46
N ALA A 7 -13.97 19.03 -24.75
CA ALA A 7 -13.58 20.25 -24.06
C ALA A 7 -14.68 20.71 -23.10
N THR A 8 -14.25 21.19 -21.93
CA THR A 8 -15.06 21.98 -21.00
C THR A 8 -14.70 23.46 -21.18
N LYS A 9 -15.29 24.35 -20.37
CA LYS A 9 -14.97 25.78 -20.38
C LYS A 9 -13.48 26.08 -20.18
N THR A 10 -12.75 25.22 -19.46
CA THR A 10 -11.37 25.50 -19.02
C THR A 10 -10.38 24.39 -19.36
N GLN A 11 -10.86 23.22 -19.76
CA GLN A 11 -10.02 22.02 -19.87
C GLN A 11 -10.44 21.14 -21.03
N VAL A 12 -9.47 20.62 -21.76
CA VAL A 12 -9.65 19.47 -22.63
C VAL A 12 -9.40 18.20 -21.86
N LYS A 13 -10.37 17.28 -21.92
CA LYS A 13 -10.39 16.02 -21.20
C LYS A 13 -10.58 14.85 -22.16
N TYR A 14 -10.18 13.67 -21.71
CA TYR A 14 -10.53 12.41 -22.37
C TYR A 14 -11.45 11.59 -21.48
N LEU A 15 -12.29 10.78 -22.10
CA LEU A 15 -13.14 9.77 -21.47
C LEU A 15 -12.90 8.45 -22.19
N PHE A 16 -12.36 7.48 -21.47
CA PHE A 16 -12.22 6.10 -21.95
C PHE A 16 -12.94 5.16 -20.99
N LYS A 17 -12.23 4.57 -20.02
CA LYS A 17 -12.83 3.96 -18.82
C LYS A 17 -12.85 4.91 -17.62
N GLU A 18 -11.92 5.84 -17.63
CA GLU A 18 -11.79 6.90 -16.65
C GLU A 18 -11.71 8.22 -17.42
N SER A 19 -12.10 9.31 -16.74
CA SER A 19 -11.88 10.64 -17.27
C SER A 19 -10.49 11.13 -16.85
N GLY A 20 -9.74 11.71 -17.78
CA GLY A 20 -8.49 12.39 -17.45
C GLY A 20 -8.36 13.74 -18.15
N LEU A 21 -7.36 14.51 -17.75
CA LEU A 21 -7.09 15.83 -18.30
C LEU A 21 -5.96 15.72 -19.34
N LEU A 22 -6.20 16.23 -20.54
CA LEU A 22 -5.17 16.33 -21.57
C LEU A 22 -4.46 17.68 -21.52
N LYS A 23 -5.23 18.76 -21.35
CA LYS A 23 -4.69 20.11 -21.35
C LYS A 23 -5.66 21.11 -20.73
N SER A 24 -5.14 22.11 -20.02
CA SER A 24 -5.94 23.25 -19.56
C SER A 24 -5.95 24.32 -20.66
N ILE A 25 -7.10 24.52 -21.30
CA ILE A 25 -7.32 25.54 -22.34
C ILE A 25 -8.71 26.14 -22.11
N GLU A 26 -8.78 27.45 -21.95
CA GLU A 26 -10.03 28.17 -21.73
C GLU A 26 -10.76 28.48 -23.04
N ASN A 27 -12.09 28.32 -23.02
CA ASN A 27 -13.04 28.64 -24.09
C ASN A 27 -12.64 28.04 -25.46
N ALA A 28 -12.12 26.82 -25.45
CA ALA A 28 -11.72 26.11 -26.66
C ALA A 28 -12.87 25.28 -27.23
N PHE A 29 -13.24 25.53 -28.49
CA PHE A 29 -14.10 24.65 -29.27
C PHE A 29 -13.24 23.68 -30.08
N LEU A 30 -13.30 22.39 -29.78
CA LEU A 30 -12.52 21.37 -30.49
C LEU A 30 -13.01 21.23 -31.93
N LEU A 31 -12.09 21.33 -32.89
CA LEU A 31 -12.35 21.13 -34.31
C LEU A 31 -11.92 19.72 -34.74
N GLU A 32 -10.65 19.40 -34.49
CA GLU A 32 -10.07 18.13 -34.90
C GLU A 32 -8.88 17.76 -34.02
N ILE A 33 -8.61 16.46 -33.92
CA ILE A 33 -7.43 15.92 -33.24
C ILE A 33 -6.67 15.09 -34.27
N ARG A 34 -5.41 15.45 -34.53
CA ARG A 34 -4.53 14.69 -35.41
C ARG A 34 -3.20 14.43 -34.71
N ASN A 35 -2.83 13.16 -34.62
CA ASN A 35 -1.62 12.71 -33.93
C ASN A 35 -1.59 13.25 -32.48
N ASN A 36 -0.60 14.06 -32.14
CA ASN A 36 -0.45 14.70 -30.83
C ASN A 36 -0.88 16.18 -30.83
N PHE A 37 -1.67 16.62 -31.82
CA PHE A 37 -2.13 18.00 -31.91
C PHE A 37 -3.65 18.11 -31.87
N ILE A 38 -4.16 19.04 -31.06
CA ILE A 38 -5.55 19.51 -31.13
C ILE A 38 -5.57 20.80 -31.91
N PHE A 39 -6.52 20.85 -32.82
CA PHE A 39 -7.00 22.06 -33.48
C PHE A 39 -8.27 22.51 -32.77
N TYR A 40 -8.27 23.74 -32.29
CA TYR A 40 -9.40 24.31 -31.59
C TYR A 40 -9.62 25.76 -31.99
N LEU A 41 -10.88 26.19 -31.97
CA LEU A 41 -11.26 27.57 -32.18
C LEU A 41 -11.31 28.28 -30.82
N LYS A 42 -10.63 29.41 -30.74
CA LYS A 42 -10.65 30.31 -29.58
C LYS A 42 -10.64 31.74 -30.10
N ASP A 43 -11.60 32.55 -29.66
CA ASP A 43 -11.76 33.95 -30.07
C ASP A 43 -11.74 34.13 -31.60
N ASP A 44 -12.49 33.29 -32.31
CA ASP A 44 -12.59 33.23 -33.79
C ASP A 44 -11.28 32.91 -34.54
N ILE A 45 -10.23 32.49 -33.82
CA ILE A 45 -8.94 32.10 -34.38
C ILE A 45 -8.76 30.59 -34.22
N ILE A 46 -8.35 29.92 -35.31
CA ILE A 46 -7.95 28.52 -35.29
C ILE A 46 -6.55 28.42 -34.68
N ASN A 47 -6.48 27.76 -33.54
CA ASN A 47 -5.25 27.51 -32.82
C ASN A 47 -4.87 26.04 -32.91
N LYS A 48 -3.56 25.78 -32.93
CA LYS A 48 -2.97 24.44 -32.86
C LYS A 48 -2.17 24.34 -31.58
N SER A 49 -2.36 23.27 -30.82
CA SER A 49 -1.50 23.00 -29.67
C SER A 49 -1.17 21.53 -29.52
N GLU A 50 0.06 21.26 -29.06
CA GLU A 50 0.51 19.89 -28.77
C GLU A 50 -0.08 19.38 -27.46
N ILE A 51 -0.39 18.09 -27.43
CA ILE A 51 -0.94 17.36 -26.28
C ILE A 51 -0.06 16.18 -26.01
N GLN A 52 0.15 16.01 -24.73
CA GLN A 52 0.85 14.87 -24.20
C GLN A 52 -0.18 13.76 -23.95
N MET A 53 -0.20 12.75 -24.82
CA MET A 53 -1.12 11.61 -24.75
C MET A 53 -0.59 10.47 -23.86
N HIS A 54 0.51 10.68 -23.11
CA HIS A 54 1.17 9.63 -22.32
C HIS A 54 0.22 8.98 -21.31
N GLU A 55 -0.58 9.75 -20.57
CA GLU A 55 -1.52 9.20 -19.60
C GLU A 55 -2.62 8.36 -20.27
N LEU A 56 -3.12 8.83 -21.40
CA LEU A 56 -4.15 8.14 -22.16
C LEU A 56 -3.59 6.82 -22.71
N ASN A 57 -2.41 6.87 -23.34
CA ASN A 57 -1.73 5.68 -23.85
C ASN A 57 -1.40 4.69 -22.72
N PHE A 58 -1.05 5.17 -21.54
CA PHE A 58 -0.84 4.35 -20.35
C PHE A 58 -2.13 3.65 -19.92
N THR A 59 -3.25 4.38 -19.80
CA THR A 59 -4.55 3.78 -19.43
C THR A 59 -5.04 2.76 -20.47
N ILE A 60 -4.81 3.01 -21.76
CA ILE A 60 -5.11 2.04 -22.82
C ILE A 60 -4.24 0.80 -22.65
N SER A 61 -2.94 0.95 -22.43
CA SER A 61 -2.00 -0.17 -22.28
C SER A 61 -2.34 -1.05 -21.07
N LEU A 62 -2.78 -0.43 -19.95
CA LEU A 62 -3.30 -1.14 -18.78
C LEU A 62 -4.55 -1.97 -19.11
N VAL A 63 -5.48 -1.42 -19.89
CA VAL A 63 -6.72 -2.12 -20.28
C VAL A 63 -6.46 -3.23 -21.32
N GLU A 64 -5.47 -3.04 -22.19
CA GLU A 64 -5.05 -4.03 -23.17
C GLU A 64 -4.18 -5.14 -22.58
N ASN A 65 -3.77 -5.03 -21.30
CA ASN A 65 -2.81 -5.92 -20.66
C ASN A 65 -1.50 -6.06 -21.47
N ASN A 66 -1.08 -4.98 -22.16
CA ASN A 66 0.16 -5.00 -22.92
C ASN A 66 1.33 -4.60 -21.99
N GLU A 67 1.99 -5.59 -21.41
CA GLU A 67 3.04 -5.39 -20.41
C GLU A 67 4.28 -4.69 -20.97
N GLU A 68 4.67 -4.98 -22.22
CA GLU A 68 5.81 -4.33 -22.87
C GLU A 68 5.60 -2.82 -23.00
N LYS A 69 4.42 -2.41 -23.46
CA LYS A 69 4.06 -0.99 -23.57
C LYS A 69 4.04 -0.32 -22.20
N ILE A 70 3.45 -0.97 -21.19
CA ILE A 70 3.41 -0.47 -19.81
C ILE A 70 4.82 -0.21 -19.30
N LYS A 71 5.74 -1.19 -19.41
CA LYS A 71 7.14 -1.04 -18.99
C LYS A 71 7.82 0.11 -19.72
N SER A 72 7.68 0.18 -21.05
CA SER A 72 8.31 1.25 -21.84
C SER A 72 7.84 2.66 -21.45
N ILE A 73 6.57 2.81 -21.04
CA ILE A 73 6.02 4.11 -20.60
C ILE A 73 6.56 4.45 -19.20
N ILE A 74 6.66 3.47 -18.31
CA ILE A 74 7.19 3.67 -16.96
C ILE A 74 8.68 4.01 -17.02
N GLU A 75 9.47 3.29 -17.84
CA GLU A 75 10.90 3.51 -18.06
C GLU A 75 11.22 4.93 -18.53
N LYS A 76 10.40 5.47 -19.44
CA LYS A 76 10.60 6.83 -19.96
C LYS A 76 10.33 7.93 -18.93
N GLY A 77 9.67 7.60 -17.81
CA GLY A 77 9.35 8.58 -16.76
C GLY A 77 8.38 9.67 -17.21
N GLU A 78 7.61 9.44 -18.28
CA GLU A 78 6.67 10.43 -18.84
C GLU A 78 5.42 10.65 -17.97
N LEU A 79 5.31 9.89 -16.88
CA LEU A 79 4.15 9.86 -16.00
C LEU A 79 4.38 10.80 -14.80
N LEU A 80 3.82 12.00 -14.87
CA LEU A 80 3.95 13.01 -13.82
C LEU A 80 2.96 12.74 -12.67
N GLY A 81 3.46 12.48 -11.45
CA GLY A 81 2.67 12.55 -10.20
C GLY A 81 2.23 11.22 -9.57
N LEU A 82 1.30 11.30 -8.61
CA LEU A 82 0.75 10.20 -7.78
C LEU A 82 -0.21 9.24 -8.55
N SER A 83 -0.85 9.74 -9.61
CA SER A 83 -1.86 9.05 -10.45
C SER A 83 -1.43 7.70 -11.08
N PRO A 84 -0.18 7.50 -11.54
CA PRO A 84 0.21 6.28 -12.24
C PRO A 84 0.33 5.07 -11.30
N VAL A 85 0.84 5.27 -10.09
CA VAL A 85 0.99 4.20 -9.08
C VAL A 85 -0.37 3.68 -8.66
N ASP A 86 -1.30 4.59 -8.34
CA ASP A 86 -2.66 4.21 -7.95
C ASP A 86 -3.39 3.46 -9.07
N LYS A 87 -3.16 3.84 -10.34
CA LYS A 87 -3.68 3.09 -11.50
C LYS A 87 -3.07 1.69 -11.59
N LEU A 88 -1.76 1.54 -11.44
CA LEU A 88 -1.12 0.21 -11.46
C LEU A 88 -1.67 -0.71 -10.37
N ILE A 89 -1.89 -0.16 -9.16
CA ILE A 89 -2.50 -0.88 -8.04
C ILE A 89 -3.93 -1.30 -8.41
N LYS A 90 -4.75 -0.39 -8.93
CA LYS A 90 -6.14 -0.67 -9.33
C LYS A 90 -6.27 -1.77 -10.38
N TYR A 91 -5.31 -1.84 -11.31
CA TYR A 91 -5.28 -2.86 -12.37
C TYR A 91 -4.46 -4.11 -11.99
N ASN A 92 -4.00 -4.26 -10.73
CA ASN A 92 -3.15 -5.36 -10.26
C ASN A 92 -1.88 -5.57 -11.12
N LYS A 93 -1.28 -4.46 -11.59
CA LYS A 93 -0.04 -4.46 -12.38
C LYS A 93 1.13 -3.83 -11.62
N GLY A 94 1.08 -3.85 -10.29
CA GLY A 94 2.08 -3.21 -9.43
C GLY A 94 3.49 -3.79 -9.58
N GLU A 95 3.60 -5.09 -9.86
CA GLU A 95 4.89 -5.78 -10.03
C GLU A 95 5.74 -5.21 -11.16
N LEU A 96 5.11 -4.83 -12.28
CA LEU A 96 5.81 -4.33 -13.46
C LEU A 96 6.56 -3.02 -13.20
N ALA A 97 6.19 -2.29 -12.15
CA ALA A 97 6.70 -0.96 -11.86
C ALA A 97 7.77 -0.92 -10.75
N LEU A 98 7.97 -2.02 -10.02
CA LEU A 98 8.87 -2.05 -8.86
C LEU A 98 10.33 -1.72 -9.19
N GLU A 99 10.80 -2.15 -10.38
CA GLU A 99 12.16 -1.94 -10.85
C GLU A 99 12.41 -0.47 -11.28
N PHE A 100 11.38 0.20 -11.79
CA PHE A 100 11.53 1.52 -12.40
C PHE A 100 11.28 2.68 -11.45
N ILE A 101 10.59 2.43 -10.34
CA ILE A 101 10.31 3.45 -9.34
C ILE A 101 11.54 3.63 -8.45
N THR A 102 11.83 4.86 -8.07
CA THR A 102 12.97 5.19 -7.20
C THR A 102 12.52 5.40 -5.76
N ASP A 103 11.38 6.07 -5.57
CA ASP A 103 10.82 6.40 -4.25
C ASP A 103 10.30 5.16 -3.52
N LEU A 104 10.85 4.94 -2.32
CA LEU A 104 10.53 3.81 -1.44
C LEU A 104 9.05 3.80 -1.01
N SER A 105 8.42 4.96 -0.87
CA SER A 105 7.02 5.09 -0.45
C SER A 105 6.08 4.48 -1.49
N TYR A 106 6.35 4.73 -2.78
CA TYR A 106 5.60 4.13 -3.88
C TYR A 106 5.95 2.65 -4.07
N LYS A 107 7.22 2.26 -3.89
CA LYS A 107 7.61 0.85 -3.91
C LYS A 107 6.86 0.05 -2.86
N PHE A 108 6.73 0.59 -1.65
CA PHE A 108 5.96 -0.04 -0.59
C PHE A 108 4.52 -0.29 -1.01
N LYS A 109 3.81 0.73 -1.52
CA LYS A 109 2.41 0.59 -1.96
C LYS A 109 2.25 -0.44 -3.08
N LEU A 110 3.19 -0.47 -4.03
CA LEU A 110 3.16 -1.41 -5.14
C LEU A 110 3.45 -2.83 -4.69
N ALA A 111 4.46 -3.04 -3.85
CA ALA A 111 4.78 -4.35 -3.29
C ALA A 111 3.62 -4.88 -2.44
N LEU A 112 2.95 -3.99 -1.69
CA LEU A 112 1.76 -4.32 -0.90
C LEU A 112 0.62 -4.80 -1.81
N SER A 113 0.38 -4.11 -2.92
CA SER A 113 -0.62 -4.52 -3.93
C SER A 113 -0.27 -5.84 -4.63
N ALA A 114 1.03 -6.13 -4.76
CA ALA A 114 1.56 -7.35 -5.36
C ALA A 114 1.67 -8.51 -4.35
N LYS A 115 1.26 -8.31 -3.09
CA LYS A 115 1.40 -9.31 -2.01
C LYS A 115 2.84 -9.77 -1.74
N LYS A 116 3.82 -8.90 -1.99
CA LYS A 116 5.24 -9.15 -1.68
C LYS A 116 5.58 -8.64 -0.29
N TYR A 117 5.07 -9.33 0.74
CA TYR A 117 5.13 -8.86 2.12
C TYR A 117 6.55 -8.77 2.70
N GLU A 118 7.46 -9.64 2.27
CA GLU A 118 8.88 -9.59 2.67
C GLU A 118 9.57 -8.33 2.14
N ASP A 119 9.37 -8.01 0.87
CA ASP A 119 9.86 -6.75 0.27
C ASP A 119 9.26 -5.54 0.99
N CYS A 120 7.96 -5.59 1.32
CA CYS A 120 7.32 -4.54 2.11
C CYS A 120 7.97 -4.32 3.47
N LEU A 121 8.35 -5.39 4.18
CA LEU A 121 9.09 -5.28 5.44
C LEU A 121 10.43 -4.58 5.23
N GLU A 122 11.18 -4.96 4.19
CA GLU A 122 12.44 -4.28 3.88
C GLU A 122 12.24 -2.78 3.61
N TYR A 123 11.21 -2.43 2.84
CA TYR A 123 10.90 -1.03 2.57
C TYR A 123 10.48 -0.28 3.84
N CYS A 124 9.68 -0.89 4.71
CA CYS A 124 9.33 -0.34 6.03
C CYS A 124 10.57 -0.09 6.89
N THR A 125 11.54 -1.01 6.90
CA THR A 125 12.79 -0.83 7.66
C THR A 125 13.63 0.33 7.14
N LYS A 126 13.66 0.52 5.82
CA LYS A 126 14.40 1.63 5.18
C LYS A 126 13.72 2.98 5.39
N LEU A 127 12.39 3.02 5.36
CA LEU A 127 11.60 4.23 5.60
C LEU A 127 11.58 4.63 7.08
N ASN A 128 11.56 3.65 7.98
CA ASN A 128 11.57 3.83 9.44
C ASN A 128 10.45 4.73 9.99
N GLU A 129 9.27 4.70 9.35
CA GLU A 129 8.07 5.41 9.80
C GLU A 129 7.01 4.44 10.31
N LYS A 130 6.39 4.75 11.44
CA LYS A 130 5.37 3.90 12.07
C LYS A 130 4.14 3.68 11.18
N GLU A 131 3.81 4.63 10.32
CA GLU A 131 2.63 4.58 9.44
C GLU A 131 2.69 3.41 8.46
N TYR A 132 3.86 3.12 7.87
CA TYR A 132 4.02 1.99 6.96
C TYR A 132 3.95 0.64 7.69
N TYR A 133 4.49 0.56 8.90
CA TYR A 133 4.36 -0.63 9.73
C TYR A 133 2.92 -0.91 10.15
N THR A 134 2.13 0.11 10.49
CA THR A 134 0.71 -0.08 10.83
C THR A 134 -0.10 -0.52 9.61
N GLN A 135 0.15 0.07 8.44
CA GLN A 135 -0.48 -0.34 7.18
C GLN A 135 -0.14 -1.79 6.83
N LEU A 136 1.14 -2.15 6.84
CA LEU A 136 1.60 -3.51 6.56
C LEU A 136 1.03 -4.52 7.56
N CYS A 137 1.03 -4.19 8.85
CA CYS A 137 0.47 -5.04 9.90
C CYS A 137 -1.02 -5.35 9.66
N ASN A 138 -1.83 -4.33 9.37
CA ASN A 138 -3.26 -4.52 9.16
C ASN A 138 -3.55 -5.41 7.95
N VAL A 139 -2.83 -5.19 6.83
CA VAL A 139 -2.97 -6.02 5.63
C VAL A 139 -2.48 -7.44 5.87
N SER A 140 -1.35 -7.61 6.56
CA SER A 140 -0.79 -8.94 6.86
C SER A 140 -1.74 -9.76 7.74
N ILE A 141 -2.39 -9.13 8.72
CA ILE A 141 -3.42 -9.81 9.55
C ILE A 141 -4.62 -10.23 8.69
N GLN A 142 -5.07 -9.37 7.77
CA GLN A 142 -6.20 -9.68 6.88
C GLN A 142 -5.89 -10.85 5.94
N GLU A 143 -4.66 -10.91 5.43
CA GLU A 143 -4.20 -11.94 4.50
C GLU A 143 -3.66 -13.20 5.22
N CYS A 144 -3.76 -13.25 6.56
CA CYS A 144 -3.28 -14.35 7.41
C CYS A 144 -1.75 -14.58 7.36
N GLU A 145 -0.97 -13.57 7.02
CA GLU A 145 0.49 -13.58 7.02
C GLU A 145 1.02 -13.30 8.43
N VAL A 146 1.05 -14.36 9.25
CA VAL A 146 1.34 -14.28 10.69
C VAL A 146 2.76 -13.79 10.97
N GLU A 147 3.76 -14.26 10.22
CA GLU A 147 5.17 -13.94 10.49
C GLU A 147 5.50 -12.46 10.22
N VAL A 148 4.90 -11.89 9.18
CA VAL A 148 5.07 -10.48 8.84
C VAL A 148 4.33 -9.60 9.86
N ALA A 149 3.10 -9.96 10.19
CA ALA A 149 2.31 -9.26 11.21
C ALA A 149 3.00 -9.26 12.59
N GLU A 150 3.60 -10.39 12.98
CA GLU A 150 4.39 -10.54 14.20
C GLU A 150 5.54 -9.52 14.25
N LYS A 151 6.37 -9.46 13.20
CA LYS A 151 7.48 -8.50 13.09
C LYS A 151 6.99 -7.05 13.17
N CYS A 152 5.89 -6.72 12.49
CA CYS A 152 5.33 -5.37 12.54
C CYS A 152 4.82 -4.99 13.94
N LEU A 153 4.13 -5.91 14.64
CA LEU A 153 3.59 -5.65 15.98
C LEU A 153 4.68 -5.47 17.02
N VAL A 154 5.78 -6.24 16.93
CA VAL A 154 6.96 -6.05 17.78
C VAL A 154 7.57 -4.65 17.57
N TYR A 155 7.73 -4.21 16.32
CA TYR A 155 8.24 -2.87 16.02
C TYR A 155 7.32 -1.75 16.53
N LEU A 156 5.99 -1.92 16.40
CA LEU A 156 5.00 -0.96 16.87
C LEU A 156 4.84 -0.96 18.41
N LYS A 157 5.41 -1.97 19.10
CA LYS A 157 5.24 -2.21 20.54
C LYS A 157 3.79 -2.45 20.95
N GLU A 158 2.99 -3.03 20.06
CA GLU A 158 1.59 -3.38 20.33
C GLU A 158 1.48 -4.80 20.91
N TYR A 159 2.04 -5.01 22.10
CA TYR A 159 2.20 -6.35 22.70
C TYR A 159 0.88 -7.07 22.96
N LYS A 160 -0.19 -6.35 23.31
CA LYS A 160 -1.52 -6.95 23.51
C LYS A 160 -2.05 -7.55 22.22
N ARG A 161 -1.88 -6.86 21.08
CA ARG A 161 -2.27 -7.38 19.75
C ARG A 161 -1.38 -8.53 19.32
N LEU A 162 -0.08 -8.46 19.62
CA LEU A 162 0.86 -9.56 19.38
C LEU A 162 0.44 -10.83 20.12
N LEU A 163 0.11 -10.73 21.41
CA LEU A 163 -0.36 -11.87 22.19
C LEU A 163 -1.64 -12.48 21.59
N MET A 164 -2.61 -11.64 21.21
CA MET A 164 -3.83 -12.11 20.55
C MET A 164 -3.53 -12.82 19.21
N LEU A 165 -2.62 -12.28 18.40
CA LEU A 165 -2.22 -12.89 17.13
C LEU A 165 -1.60 -14.27 17.34
N LEU A 166 -0.68 -14.41 18.30
CA LEU A 166 -0.01 -15.69 18.61
C LEU A 166 -1.00 -16.75 19.12
N VAL A 167 -1.95 -16.35 19.98
CA VAL A 167 -3.00 -17.25 20.48
C VAL A 167 -3.92 -17.69 19.34
N CYS A 168 -4.41 -16.76 18.53
CA CYS A 168 -5.30 -17.06 17.41
C CYS A 168 -4.63 -17.92 16.33
N SER A 169 -3.33 -17.72 16.09
CA SER A 169 -2.53 -18.53 15.15
C SER A 169 -2.07 -19.87 15.72
N LYS A 170 -2.39 -20.17 16.99
CA LYS A 170 -1.95 -21.37 17.74
C LYS A 170 -0.43 -21.50 17.90
N ASN A 171 0.31 -20.40 17.73
CA ASN A 171 1.75 -20.33 17.93
C ASN A 171 2.10 -19.88 19.36
N VAL A 172 1.49 -20.54 20.34
CA VAL A 172 1.67 -20.20 21.77
C VAL A 172 3.09 -20.41 22.26
N ASP A 173 3.86 -21.31 21.65
CA ASP A 173 5.26 -21.58 22.02
C ASP A 173 6.15 -20.35 21.85
N LYS A 174 5.85 -19.52 20.83
CA LYS A 174 6.59 -18.28 20.55
C LYS A 174 6.37 -17.22 21.61
N ILE A 175 5.31 -17.31 22.43
CA ILE A 175 5.02 -16.34 23.49
C ILE A 175 6.22 -16.22 24.42
N ASN A 176 6.88 -17.33 24.77
CA ASN A 176 8.06 -17.37 25.63
C ASN A 176 9.19 -16.45 25.16
N ASN A 177 9.38 -16.30 23.85
CA ASN A 177 10.42 -15.44 23.29
C ASN A 177 10.14 -13.94 23.50
N TYR A 178 8.87 -13.58 23.73
CA TYR A 178 8.41 -12.20 23.86
C TYR A 178 7.98 -11.81 25.28
N ILE A 179 7.98 -12.75 26.24
CA ILE A 179 7.56 -12.52 27.63
C ILE A 179 8.29 -11.33 28.25
N ASP A 180 9.58 -11.18 27.98
CA ASP A 180 10.41 -10.11 28.55
C ASP A 180 10.13 -8.74 27.94
N LEU A 181 9.52 -8.70 26.74
CA LEU A 181 9.13 -7.45 26.08
C LEU A 181 7.74 -6.98 26.50
N PHE A 182 6.92 -7.86 27.08
CA PHE A 182 5.54 -7.54 27.42
C PHE A 182 5.40 -6.59 28.61
N ASP A 183 4.46 -5.67 28.49
CA ASP A 183 4.00 -4.85 29.61
C ASP A 183 3.47 -5.73 30.74
N PRO A 184 3.51 -5.29 32.02
CA PRO A 184 3.15 -6.11 33.18
C PRO A 184 1.77 -6.78 33.04
N ASN A 185 0.78 -6.05 32.55
CA ASN A 185 -0.58 -6.56 32.35
C ASN A 185 -0.63 -7.63 31.26
N THR A 186 0.09 -7.43 30.16
CA THR A 186 0.15 -8.38 29.04
C THR A 186 0.94 -9.63 29.44
N LYS A 187 1.98 -9.46 30.27
CA LYS A 187 2.78 -10.55 30.82
C LYS A 187 1.95 -11.47 31.73
N ILE A 188 1.12 -10.91 32.60
CA ILE A 188 0.18 -11.70 33.42
C ILE A 188 -0.76 -12.53 32.54
N LEU A 189 -1.32 -11.92 31.49
CA LEU A 189 -2.19 -12.63 30.54
C LEU A 189 -1.43 -13.74 29.78
N ALA A 190 -0.20 -13.47 29.35
CA ALA A 190 0.63 -14.44 28.65
C ALA A 190 0.97 -15.66 29.53
N LEU A 191 1.32 -15.44 30.80
CA LEU A 191 1.60 -16.51 31.77
C LEU A 191 0.37 -17.37 32.05
N LEU A 192 -0.82 -16.75 32.12
CA LEU A 192 -2.08 -17.47 32.26
C LEU A 192 -2.34 -18.37 31.04
N ILE A 193 -2.09 -17.87 29.82
CA ILE A 193 -2.24 -18.65 28.59
C ILE A 193 -1.27 -19.83 28.53
N LEU A 194 -0.04 -19.65 29.02
CA LEU A 194 0.97 -20.70 29.10
C LEU A 194 0.71 -21.72 30.20
N ASN A 195 -0.32 -21.49 31.03
CA ASN A 195 -0.70 -22.32 32.18
C ASN A 195 0.43 -22.47 33.22
N ASP A 196 1.35 -21.50 33.27
CA ASP A 196 2.42 -21.41 34.26
C ASP A 196 1.90 -20.71 35.51
N LYS A 197 1.33 -21.52 36.42
CA LYS A 197 0.65 -21.03 37.61
C LYS A 197 1.61 -20.37 38.60
N ASP A 198 2.82 -20.87 38.74
CA ASP A 198 3.80 -20.37 39.72
C ASP A 198 4.39 -19.03 39.28
N ALA A 199 4.68 -18.88 37.98
CA ALA A 199 5.08 -17.59 37.42
C ALA A 199 3.94 -16.56 37.42
N PHE A 200 2.69 -17.01 37.26
CA PHE A 200 1.51 -16.14 37.37
C PHE A 200 1.34 -15.61 38.80
N LEU A 201 1.34 -16.50 39.80
CA LEU A 201 1.13 -16.12 41.21
C LEU A 201 2.23 -15.17 41.71
N SER A 202 3.48 -15.44 41.35
CA SER A 202 4.61 -14.58 41.73
C SER A 202 4.53 -13.17 41.15
N ASN A 203 4.15 -13.02 39.89
CA ASN A 203 3.97 -11.71 39.25
C ASN A 203 2.69 -10.98 39.71
N PHE A 204 1.64 -11.70 40.11
CA PHE A 204 0.38 -11.10 40.54
C PHE A 204 0.42 -10.62 41.99
N PHE A 205 1.01 -11.41 42.90
CA PHE A 205 1.05 -11.11 44.33
C PHE A 205 2.35 -10.42 44.78
N GLY A 206 3.36 -10.31 43.91
CA GLY A 206 4.65 -9.67 44.23
C GLY A 206 5.46 -10.43 45.30
N LYS A 207 5.15 -11.71 45.51
CA LYS A 207 5.81 -12.64 46.43
C LYS A 207 5.92 -14.02 45.77
N ASN A 208 6.95 -14.79 46.10
CA ASN A 208 7.05 -16.20 45.73
C ASN A 208 5.98 -16.99 46.50
N VAL A 209 4.74 -16.96 46.01
CA VAL A 209 3.64 -17.78 46.52
C VAL A 209 3.57 -19.00 45.63
N SER A 210 3.83 -20.19 46.17
CA SER A 210 3.62 -21.44 45.46
C SER A 210 2.14 -21.80 45.47
N CYS A 211 1.66 -22.52 44.46
CA CYS A 211 0.28 -23.01 44.44
C CYS A 211 -0.13 -23.79 45.69
N ASP A 212 0.83 -24.43 46.35
CA ASP A 212 0.61 -25.24 47.56
C ASP A 212 0.26 -24.39 48.79
N GLU A 213 0.67 -23.12 48.85
CA GLU A 213 0.39 -22.21 49.98
C GLU A 213 -1.03 -21.59 49.94
N LEU A 214 -1.76 -21.74 48.83
CA LEU A 214 -3.10 -21.14 48.63
C LEU A 214 -4.26 -22.13 48.81
N ILE A 215 -3.96 -23.42 49.03
CA ILE A 215 -4.96 -24.50 49.15
C ILE A 215 -5.29 -24.82 50.63
N GLU A 216 -4.60 -24.21 51.61
CA GLU A 216 -5.01 -24.19 53.03
C GLU A 216 -5.98 -23.03 53.34
#